data_AF-A0A645I987-F1
#
_entry.id   AF-A0A645I987-F1
#
_cell.length_a   1.000
_cell.length_b   1.000
_cell.length_c   1.000
_cell.angle_alpha   90.00
_cell.angle_beta   90.00
_cell.angle_gamma   90.00
#
_symmetry.space_group_name_H-M   'P 1'
#
loop_
_entity.id
_entity.type
_entity.pdbx_description
1 polymer ?
#
loop_
_entity_poly.entity_id
_entity_poly.type
_entity_poly.pdbx_seq_one_letter_code
_entity_poly.pdbx_strand_id
1 'polypeptide(L)'
;MAHGTAHQANACYFQLQTVAQNMGATNVHIATVEGYPTIEEIVPLLKRNNYTILNLIPFMLVCGDHGRNDMASDEEDSWKSILEGEGFKVNCILKGLGEIKGFQQLYVKLLEKIINN
;
A
#
# COMPACT_ATOMS: atom_id res chain seq x y z
N MET A 1 1.02 1.54 -1.03
CA MET A 1 0.59 1.52 -2.44
C MET A 1 0.26 0.09 -2.86
N ALA A 2 -1.01 -0.21 -3.10
CA ALA A 2 -1.46 -1.48 -3.67
C ALA A 2 -1.61 -1.36 -5.19
N HIS A 3 -1.72 -2.50 -5.89
CA HIS A 3 -1.93 -2.49 -7.34
C HIS A 3 -3.28 -1.86 -7.70
N GLY A 4 -4.37 -2.34 -7.12
CA GLY A 4 -5.72 -1.94 -7.51
C GLY A 4 -6.26 -2.68 -8.73
N THR A 5 -7.58 -2.62 -8.91
CA THR A 5 -8.25 -3.16 -10.10
C THR A 5 -9.67 -2.56 -10.21
N ALA A 6 -10.22 -2.54 -11.42
CA ALA A 6 -11.64 -2.26 -11.64
C ALA A 6 -12.58 -3.41 -11.17
N HIS A 7 -12.03 -4.59 -10.89
CA HIS A 7 -12.82 -5.72 -10.40
C HIS A 7 -13.30 -5.47 -8.95
N GLN A 8 -14.47 -6.01 -8.60
CA GLN A 8 -15.08 -5.89 -7.27
C GLN A 8 -14.16 -6.34 -6.11
N ALA A 9 -13.18 -7.20 -6.39
CA ALA A 9 -12.16 -7.63 -5.42
C ALA A 9 -11.29 -6.48 -4.90
N ASN A 10 -11.29 -5.31 -5.55
CA ASN A 10 -10.65 -4.11 -5.04
C ASN A 10 -11.18 -3.70 -3.65
N ALA A 11 -12.42 -4.08 -3.31
CA ALA A 11 -13.01 -3.89 -1.99
C ALA A 11 -12.18 -4.52 -0.85
N CYS A 12 -11.39 -5.56 -1.13
CA CYS A 12 -10.52 -6.19 -0.13
C CYS A 12 -9.50 -5.21 0.48
N TYR A 13 -9.02 -4.22 -0.28
CA TYR A 13 -8.10 -3.22 0.24
C TYR A 13 -8.75 -2.32 1.29
N PHE A 14 -10.00 -1.91 1.08
CA PHE A 14 -10.77 -1.12 2.04
C PHE A 14 -11.07 -1.92 3.30
N GLN A 15 -11.49 -3.17 3.14
CA GLN A 15 -11.76 -4.06 4.27
C GLN A 15 -10.49 -4.25 5.10
N LEU A 16 -9.34 -4.50 4.47
CA LEU A 16 -8.06 -4.64 5.16
C LEU A 16 -7.70 -3.39 5.95
N GLN A 17 -7.78 -2.21 5.33
CA GLN A 17 -7.51 -0.93 6.02
C GLN A 17 -8.43 -0.76 7.24
N THR A 18 -9.73 -0.99 7.05
CA THR A 18 -10.74 -0.81 8.11
C THR A 18 -10.47 -1.73 9.29
N VAL A 19 -10.19 -3.01 9.02
CA VAL A 19 -9.85 -3.99 10.05
C VAL A 19 -8.57 -3.59 10.78
N ALA A 20 -7.52 -3.18 10.06
CA ALA A 20 -6.26 -2.75 10.67
C ALA A 20 -6.46 -1.54 11.61
N GLN A 21 -7.23 -0.54 11.17
CA GLN A 21 -7.56 0.65 11.97
C GLN A 21 -8.38 0.30 13.21
N ASN A 22 -9.38 -0.59 13.08
CA ASN A 22 -10.17 -1.11 14.21
C ASN A 22 -9.31 -1.91 15.21
N MET A 23 -8.21 -2.51 14.74
CA MET A 23 -7.23 -3.20 15.58
C MET A 23 -6.18 -2.27 16.19
N GLY A 24 -6.31 -0.95 16.01
CA GLY A 24 -5.44 0.07 16.61
C GLY A 24 -4.35 0.61 15.68
N ALA A 25 -4.23 0.11 14.45
CA ALA A 25 -3.32 0.67 13.44
C ALA A 25 -3.97 1.85 12.71
N THR A 26 -4.33 2.89 13.46
CA THR A 26 -5.12 4.05 12.98
C THR A 26 -4.39 4.91 11.95
N ASN A 27 -3.08 4.75 11.82
CA ASN A 27 -2.21 5.47 10.88
C ASN A 27 -1.90 4.68 9.60
N VAL A 28 -2.63 3.59 9.33
CA VAL A 28 -2.50 2.82 8.09
C VAL A 28 -3.51 3.30 7.06
N HIS A 29 -3.01 3.65 5.88
CA HIS A 29 -3.80 4.07 4.73
C HIS A 29 -3.38 3.26 3.50
N ILE A 30 -4.36 2.75 2.76
CA ILE A 30 -4.17 1.98 1.53
C ILE A 30 -4.78 2.77 0.38
N ALA A 31 -3.95 3.08 -0.60
CA ALA A 31 -4.35 3.59 -1.90
C ALA A 31 -3.79 2.68 -2.99
N THR A 32 -4.41 2.73 -4.17
CA THR A 32 -4.16 1.85 -5.31
C THR A 32 -3.70 2.62 -6.54
N VAL A 33 -2.87 2.01 -7.38
CA VAL A 33 -2.44 2.57 -8.68
C VAL A 33 -3.57 2.51 -9.71
N GLU A 34 -4.19 1.33 -9.87
CA GLU A 34 -5.16 1.03 -10.94
C GLU A 34 -6.59 0.79 -10.39
N GLY A 35 -6.96 1.53 -9.35
CA GLY A 35 -8.25 1.36 -8.70
C GLY A 35 -8.64 2.57 -7.87
N TYR A 36 -9.46 2.33 -6.84
CA TYR A 36 -9.84 3.33 -5.85
C TYR A 36 -9.47 2.83 -4.43
N PRO A 37 -9.01 3.69 -3.50
CA PRO A 37 -8.76 5.12 -3.66
C PRO A 37 -7.40 5.37 -4.31
N THR A 38 -7.28 6.43 -5.11
CA THR A 38 -6.02 6.83 -5.74
C THR A 38 -5.16 7.69 -4.80
N ILE A 39 -3.98 8.10 -5.24
CA ILE A 39 -3.12 9.01 -4.47
C ILE A 39 -3.78 10.38 -4.27
N GLU A 40 -4.48 10.90 -5.27
CA GLU A 40 -5.18 12.19 -5.21
C GLU A 40 -6.26 12.18 -4.12
N GLU A 41 -6.88 11.02 -3.88
CA GLU A 41 -7.91 10.86 -2.86
C GLU A 41 -7.34 10.70 -1.44
N ILE A 42 -6.13 10.12 -1.33
CA ILE A 42 -5.51 9.91 -0.03
C ILE A 42 -4.79 11.17 0.48
N VAL A 43 -4.25 12.01 -0.39
CA VAL A 43 -3.51 13.23 0.00
C VAL A 43 -4.34 14.17 0.90
N PRO A 44 -5.59 14.54 0.57
CA PRO A 44 -6.43 15.38 1.43
C PRO A 44 -6.69 14.75 2.80
N LEU A 45 -6.85 13.42 2.85
CA LEU A 45 -7.03 12.69 4.10
C LEU A 45 -5.77 12.76 4.96
N LEU A 46 -4.60 12.57 4.37
CA LEU A 46 -3.32 12.63 5.08
C LEU A 46 -3.08 14.03 5.67
N LYS A 47 -3.39 15.09 4.89
CA LYS A 47 -3.29 16.48 5.35
C LYS A 47 -4.26 16.77 6.49
N ARG A 48 -5.52 16.33 6.38
CA ARG A 48 -6.55 16.54 7.43
C ARG A 48 -6.15 15.91 8.76
N ASN A 49 -5.42 14.79 8.72
CA ASN A 49 -4.92 14.10 9.90
C ASN A 49 -3.58 14.65 10.42
N ASN A 50 -3.06 15.74 9.84
CA ASN A 50 -1.82 16.40 10.22
C ASN A 50 -0.58 15.47 10.20
N TYR A 51 -0.54 14.49 9.28
CA TYR A 51 0.68 13.73 9.06
C TYR A 51 1.74 14.60 8.40
N THR A 52 3.01 14.37 8.75
CA THR A 52 4.16 15.14 8.23
C THR A 52 5.26 14.23 7.69
N ILE A 53 5.40 13.02 8.26
CA ILE A 53 6.35 12.00 7.83
C ILE A 53 5.56 10.75 7.44
N LEU A 54 5.78 10.28 6.21
CA LEU A 54 5.09 9.13 5.64
C LEU A 54 6.08 8.00 5.37
N ASN A 55 5.68 6.77 5.70
CA ASN A 55 6.37 5.58 5.22
C ASN A 55 5.57 5.01 4.04
N LEU A 56 6.13 5.11 2.84
CA LEU A 56 5.51 4.64 1.62
C LEU A 56 5.99 3.21 1.33
N ILE A 57 5.07 2.25 1.39
CA ILE A 57 5.34 0.81 1.34
C ILE A 57 4.53 0.19 0.19
N PRO A 58 5.11 -0.69 -0.65
CA PRO A 58 4.37 -1.41 -1.66
C PRO A 58 3.57 -2.54 -0.99
N PHE A 59 2.32 -2.70 -1.40
CA PHE A 59 1.44 -3.78 -0.97
C PHE A 59 1.23 -4.76 -2.13
N MET A 60 2.35 -5.33 -2.58
CA MET A 60 2.46 -6.29 -3.68
C MET A 60 3.52 -7.34 -3.32
N LEU A 61 3.41 -8.54 -3.89
CA LEU A 61 4.31 -9.65 -3.54
C LEU A 61 5.78 -9.32 -3.78
N VAL A 62 6.07 -8.68 -4.91
CA VAL A 62 7.41 -8.19 -5.28
C VAL A 62 7.39 -6.67 -5.45
N CYS A 63 8.50 -6.01 -5.14
CA CYS A 63 8.71 -4.60 -5.46
C CYS A 63 9.17 -4.46 -6.92
N GLY A 64 8.23 -4.73 -7.85
CA GLY A 64 8.44 -4.68 -9.29
C GLY A 64 8.30 -3.26 -9.87
N ASP A 65 7.79 -3.17 -11.09
CA ASP A 65 7.67 -1.93 -11.86
C ASP A 65 6.92 -0.83 -11.11
N HIS A 66 5.65 -1.06 -10.75
CA HIS A 66 4.88 -0.14 -9.90
C HIS A 66 5.63 0.28 -8.64
N GLY A 67 6.30 -0.65 -7.96
CA GLY A 67 7.02 -0.35 -6.72
C GLY A 67 8.28 0.51 -6.92
N ARG A 68 8.89 0.48 -8.10
CA ARG A 68 10.13 1.21 -8.40
C ARG A 68 9.87 2.52 -9.14
N ASN A 69 8.97 2.50 -10.10
CA ASN A 69 8.66 3.63 -10.96
C ASN A 69 7.54 4.45 -10.34
N ASP A 70 6.30 3.95 -10.40
CA ASP A 70 5.13 4.69 -9.92
C ASP A 70 5.20 5.08 -8.45
N MET A 71 5.82 4.25 -7.59
CA MET A 71 5.85 4.54 -6.16
C MET A 71 7.00 5.47 -5.75
N ALA A 72 8.19 5.27 -6.32
CA ALA A 72 9.43 5.68 -5.67
C ALA A 72 10.52 6.22 -6.59
N SER A 73 10.23 6.42 -7.88
CA SER A 73 11.15 7.10 -8.78
C SER A 73 11.26 8.59 -8.44
N ASP A 74 12.10 9.30 -9.19
CA ASP A 74 12.20 10.76 -9.13
C ASP A 74 11.35 11.44 -10.23
N GLU A 75 10.49 10.69 -10.93
CA GLU A 75 9.56 11.23 -11.93
C GLU A 75 8.41 11.99 -11.25
N GLU A 76 7.88 13.02 -11.92
CA GLU A 76 6.90 13.95 -11.33
C GLU A 76 5.58 13.27 -10.94
N ASP A 77 5.20 12.23 -11.68
CA ASP A 77 3.99 11.43 -11.47
C ASP A 77 4.19 10.27 -10.48
N SER A 78 5.41 10.07 -9.98
CA SER A 78 5.65 9.10 -8.91
C SER A 78 4.98 9.54 -7.60
N TRP A 79 4.53 8.57 -6.81
CA TRP A 79 3.88 8.84 -5.53
C TRP A 79 4.81 9.54 -4.55
N LYS A 80 6.11 9.22 -4.60
CA LYS A 80 7.13 9.93 -3.83
C LYS A 80 7.14 11.41 -4.19
N SER A 81 7.31 11.75 -5.47
CA SER A 81 7.36 13.14 -5.94
C SER A 81 6.09 13.92 -5.62
N ILE A 82 4.92 13.31 -5.84
CA ILE A 82 3.62 13.92 -5.51
C ILE A 82 3.53 14.21 -4.01
N LEU A 83 3.82 13.23 -3.14
CA LEU A 83 3.74 13.42 -1.69
C LEU A 83 4.78 14.44 -1.18
N GLU A 84 6.00 14.43 -1.70
CA GLU A 84 7.01 15.43 -1.35
C GLU A 84 6.61 16.83 -1.80
N GLY A 85 6.04 16.97 -3.00
CA GLY A 85 5.48 18.23 -3.52
C GLY A 85 4.31 18.76 -2.68
N GLU A 86 3.54 17.88 -2.07
CA GLU A 86 2.45 18.23 -1.15
C GLU A 86 2.93 18.62 0.26
N GLY A 87 4.25 18.55 0.51
CA GLY A 87 4.90 18.99 1.75
C GLY A 87 5.19 17.88 2.76
N PHE A 88 5.02 16.61 2.39
CA PHE A 88 5.34 15.49 3.27
C PHE A 88 6.82 15.10 3.16
N LYS A 89 7.40 14.61 4.26
CA LYS A 89 8.67 13.87 4.21
C LYS A 89 8.36 12.40 3.95
N VAL A 90 8.87 11.84 2.84
CA VAL A 90 8.53 10.49 2.41
C VAL A 90 9.71 9.54 2.57
N ASN A 91 9.52 8.46 3.33
CA ASN A 91 10.46 7.35 3.40
C ASN A 91 9.93 6.18 2.57
N CYS A 92 10.55 5.90 1.43
CA CYS A 92 10.18 4.75 0.61
C CYS A 92 10.81 3.47 1.16
N ILE A 93 9.98 2.45 1.45
CA ILE A 93 10.42 1.13 1.89
C ILE A 93 10.21 0.14 0.74
N LEU A 94 11.26 -0.06 -0.06
CA LEU A 94 11.23 -0.88 -1.27
C LEU A 94 11.37 -2.38 -0.95
N LYS A 95 10.42 -2.91 -0.18
CA LYS A 95 10.36 -4.34 0.16
C LYS A 95 9.00 -4.90 -0.22
N GLY A 96 9.00 -5.95 -1.05
CA GLY A 96 7.77 -6.67 -1.39
C GLY A 96 7.25 -7.47 -0.20
N LEU A 97 5.96 -7.79 -0.20
CA LEU A 97 5.35 -8.63 0.84
C LEU A 97 6.02 -10.01 0.92
N GLY A 98 6.56 -10.51 -0.19
CA GLY A 98 7.29 -11.79 -0.24
C GLY A 98 8.56 -11.81 0.60
N GLU A 99 9.10 -10.65 0.99
CA GLU A 99 10.28 -10.55 1.86
C GLU A 99 9.89 -10.55 3.36
N ILE A 100 8.60 -10.44 3.67
CA ILE A 100 8.09 -10.39 5.04
C ILE A 100 7.72 -11.80 5.50
N LYS A 101 8.42 -12.31 6.53
CA LYS A 101 8.20 -13.67 7.07
C LYS A 101 6.74 -13.97 7.39
N GLY A 102 5.99 -13.01 7.92
CA GLY A 102 4.56 -13.19 8.22
C GLY A 102 3.71 -13.48 6.97
N PHE A 103 3.99 -12.83 5.84
CA PHE A 103 3.31 -13.10 4.57
C PHE A 103 3.76 -14.43 3.97
N GLN A 104 5.06 -14.76 4.04
CA GLN A 104 5.56 -16.08 3.63
C GLN A 104 4.83 -17.20 4.37
N GLN A 105 4.72 -17.10 5.70
CA GLN A 105 4.00 -18.07 6.53
C GLN A 105 2.50 -18.12 6.21
N LEU A 106 1.88 -16.97 5.90
CA LEU A 106 0.49 -16.92 5.46
C LEU A 106 0.28 -17.72 4.17
N TYR A 107 1.13 -17.54 3.15
CA TYR A 107 1.05 -18.30 1.91
C TYR A 107 1.25 -19.81 2.14
N VAL A 108 2.24 -20.20 2.97
CA VAL A 108 2.46 -21.61 3.33
C VAL A 108 1.22 -22.20 4.01
N LYS A 109 0.65 -21.50 5.00
CA LYS A 109 -0.55 -21.95 5.71
C LYS A 109 -1.77 -22.10 4.78
N LEU A 110 -1.92 -21.19 3.82
CA LEU A 110 -2.99 -21.28 2.82
C LEU A 110 -2.80 -22.50 1.91
N LEU A 111 -1.56 -22.77 1.49
CA LEU A 111 -1.22 -23.95 0.69
C LEU A 111 -1.47 -25.25 1.47
N GLU A 112 -1.00 -25.35 2.71
CA GLU A 112 -1.24 -26.50 3.60
C GLU A 112 -2.73 -26.77 3.78
N LYS A 113 -3.55 -25.72 3.93
CA LYS A 113 -5.00 -25.86 4.01
C LYS A 113 -5.60 -26.45 2.73
N ILE A 114 -5.06 -26.15 1.56
CA ILE A 114 -5.54 -26.71 0.29
C ILE A 114 -5.09 -28.16 0.13
N ILE A 115 -3.86 -28.49 0.51
CA ILE A 115 -3.30 -29.84 0.37
C ILE A 115 -3.95 -30.84 1.36
N ASN A 116 -4.28 -30.38 2.57
CA ASN A 116 -4.84 -31.23 3.63
C ASN A 116 -6.38 -31.28 3.64
N ASN A 117 -7.06 -30.65 2.67
CA ASN A 117 -8.50 -30.77 2.42
C ASN A 117 -8.75 -31.69 1.22
#